data_AF-A0A8S2SJW1-F1
#
_entry.id   AF-A0A8S2SJW1-F1
#
_cell.length_a   1.000
_cell.length_b   1.000
_cell.length_c   1.000
_cell.angle_alpha   90.00
_cell.angle_beta   90.00
_cell.angle_gamma   90.00
#
_symmetry.space_group_name_H-M   'P 1'
#
loop_
_entity.id
_entity.type
_entity.pdbx_description
1 polymer ?
#
loop_
_entity_poly.entity_id
_entity_poly.type
_entity_poly.pdbx_seq_one_letter_code
_entity_poly.pdbx_strand_id
1 'polypeptide(L)' 'NLTIESSYGIIYAENVWGALNGIETFSQLLFITDDNYLATNASIYIQDWPRFPYRGILLDTARHFLPVPIIKQHL' A
#
# COMPACT_ATOMS: atom_id res chain seq x y z
N ASN A 1 8.47 -8.49 2.77
CA ASN A 1 9.20 -7.96 3.95
C ASN A 1 9.61 -6.54 3.66
N LEU A 2 9.33 -5.63 4.59
CA LEU A 2 9.77 -4.22 4.55
C LEU A 2 10.70 -4.00 5.75
N THR A 3 11.90 -3.49 5.48
CA THR A 3 12.88 -3.10 6.51
C THR A 3 13.22 -1.63 6.32
N ILE A 4 13.14 -0.84 7.38
CA ILE A 4 13.49 0.58 7.39
C ILE A 4 14.53 0.78 8.48
N GLU A 5 15.73 1.19 8.07
CA GLU A 5 16.84 1.56 8.93
C GLU A 5 17.11 3.06 8.82
N SER A 6 18.02 3.59 9.64
CA SER A 6 18.32 5.03 9.68
C SER A 6 18.80 5.63 8.35
N SER A 7 19.39 4.83 7.46
CA SER A 7 20.00 5.29 6.21
C SER A 7 19.40 4.66 4.95
N TYR A 8 18.60 3.60 5.06
CA TYR A 8 18.02 2.91 3.92
C TYR A 8 16.70 2.24 4.26
N GLY A 9 15.88 2.00 3.24
CA GLY A 9 14.72 1.12 3.31
C GLY A 9 14.78 0.06 2.21
N ILE A 10 14.37 -1.17 2.53
CA ILE A 10 14.36 -2.29 1.59
C ILE A 10 12.99 -2.96 1.62
N ILE A 11 12.38 -3.12 0.44
CA ILE A 11 11.21 -3.99 0.22
C ILE A 11 11.71 -5.24 -0.51
N TYR A 12 11.54 -6.39 0.14
CA TYR A 12 11.72 -7.70 -0.47
C TYR A 12 10.36 -8.36 -0.69
N ALA A 13 10.11 -8.83 -1.91
CA ALA A 13 8.90 -9.55 -2.27
C ALA A 13 9.20 -10.66 -3.28
N GLU A 14 8.50 -11.79 -3.18
CA GLU A 14 8.66 -12.94 -4.08
C GLU A 14 8.13 -12.66 -5.50
N ASN A 15 7.23 -11.68 -5.63
CA ASN A 15 6.64 -11.27 -6.90
C ASN A 15 6.26 -9.80 -6.88
N VAL A 16 5.88 -9.27 -8.05
CA VAL A 16 5.52 -7.87 -8.25
C VAL A 16 4.32 -7.42 -7.42
N TRP A 17 3.36 -8.31 -7.15
CA TRP A 17 2.17 -7.98 -6.37
C TRP A 17 2.51 -7.78 -4.89
N GLY A 18 3.40 -8.61 -4.35
CA GLY A 18 3.94 -8.42 -3.00
C GLY A 18 4.73 -7.11 -2.87
N ALA A 19 5.45 -6.72 -3.92
CA ALA A 19 6.17 -5.44 -3.95
C ALA A 19 5.20 -4.25 -3.93
N LEU A 20 4.12 -4.29 -4.71
CA LEU A 20 3.07 -3.25 -4.70
C LEU A 20 2.42 -3.11 -3.31
N ASN A 21 2.07 -4.22 -2.66
CA ASN A 21 1.53 -4.18 -1.30
C ASN A 21 2.54 -3.58 -0.31
N GLY A 22 3.83 -3.94 -0.44
CA GLY A 22 4.89 -3.38 0.42
C GLY A 22 5.11 -1.87 0.22
N ILE A 23 4.96 -1.37 -1.01
CA ILE A 23 5.02 0.07 -1.30
C ILE A 23 3.83 0.80 -0.65
N GLU A 24 2.63 0.21 -0.71
CA GLU A 24 1.46 0.78 -0.06
C GLU A 24 1.59 0.78 1.46
N THR A 25 2.12 -0.29 2.07
CA THR A 25 2.45 -0.26 3.51
C THR A 25 3.47 0.83 3.83
N PHE A 26 4.51 0.97 3.00
CA PHE A 26 5.53 2.00 3.20
C PHE A 26 4.95 3.42 3.11
N SER A 27 4.03 3.69 2.18
CA SER A 27 3.39 5.01 2.03
C SER A 27 2.63 5.42 3.31
N GLN A 28 1.99 4.46 3.98
CA GLN A 28 1.23 4.67 5.21
C GLN A 28 2.12 4.83 6.45
N LEU A 29 3.38 4.39 6.40
CA LEU A 29 4.36 4.58 7.48
C LEU A 29 5.03 5.96 7.44
N LEU A 30 4.90 6.68 6.34
CA LEU A 30 5.44 8.03 6.18
C LEU A 30 4.45 9.05 6.75
N PHE A 31 4.96 10.01 7.49
CA PHE A 31 4.19 11.14 8.02
C PHE A 31 4.96 12.44 7.83
N ILE A 32 4.24 13.55 7.85
CA ILE A 32 4.81 14.90 7.76
C ILE A 32 4.96 15.43 9.18
N THR A 33 6.16 15.88 9.54
CA THR A 33 6.42 16.54 10.84
C THR A 33 5.89 17.97 10.86
N ASP A 34 5.80 18.59 12.03
CA ASP A 34 5.38 19.99 12.17
C ASP A 34 6.27 20.95 11.35
N ASP A 35 7.56 20.62 11.21
CA ASP A 35 8.53 21.34 10.38
C ASP A 35 8.46 21.02 8.88
N ASN A 36 7.41 20.31 8.44
CA ASN A 36 7.14 19.92 7.05
C ASN A 36 8.21 19.00 6.42
N TYR A 37 8.86 18.15 7.22
CA TYR A 37 9.73 17.09 6.73
C TYR A 37 8.98 15.78 6.62
N LEU A 38 9.33 14.97 5.62
CA LEU A 38 8.84 13.61 5.51
C LEU A 38 9.66 12.71 6.44
N ALA A 39 8.99 12.04 7.38
CA ALA A 39 9.59 11.20 8.39
C ALA A 39 8.88 9.84 8.48
N THR A 40 9.53 8.90 9.15
CA THR A 40 8.96 7.61 9.54
C THR A 40 9.54 7.22 10.90
N ASN A 41 8.92 6.28 11.60
CA ASN A 41 9.48 5.82 12.87
C ASN A 41 10.81 5.09 12.61
N ALA A 42 11.79 5.30 13.50
CA ALA A 42 13.09 4.65 13.35
C ALA A 42 12.99 3.13 13.55
N SER A 43 13.71 2.38 12.71
CA SER A 43 13.93 0.93 12.82
C SER A 43 12.63 0.09 12.80
N ILE A 44 12.09 -0.15 11.62
CA ILE A 44 10.89 -0.98 11.41
C ILE A 44 11.25 -2.23 10.61
N TYR A 45 10.79 -3.39 11.09
CA TYR A 45 10.77 -4.64 10.32
C TYR A 45 9.34 -5.18 10.24
N ILE A 46 8.85 -5.39 9.01
CA ILE A 46 7.52 -5.92 8.71
C ILE A 46 7.64 -7.16 7.83
N GLN A 47 7.05 -8.26 8.29
CA GLN A 47 6.79 -9.45 7.51
C GLN A 47 5.28 -9.60 7.35
N ASP A 48 4.79 -9.57 6.11
CA ASP A 48 3.37 -9.52 5.82
C ASP A 48 3.01 -10.42 4.62
N TRP A 49 1.81 -11.01 4.68
CA TRP A 49 1.24 -11.85 3.64
C TRP A 49 -0.29 -11.90 3.76
N PRO A 50 -1.03 -12.04 2.64
CA PRO A 50 -2.48 -12.10 2.71
C PRO A 50 -2.95 -13.43 3.33
N ARG A 51 -3.85 -13.35 4.31
CA ARG A 51 -4.51 -14.55 4.88
C ARG A 51 -5.34 -15.32 3.86
N PHE A 52 -6.00 -14.61 2.94
CA PHE A 52 -6.82 -15.20 1.88
C PHE A 52 -6.38 -14.72 0.51
N PRO A 53 -6.29 -15.61 -0.50
CA PRO A 53 -5.80 -15.25 -1.83
C PRO A 53 -6.76 -14.34 -2.59
N TYR A 54 -8.07 -14.52 -2.39
CA TYR A 54 -9.12 -13.71 -3.02
C TYR A 54 -9.63 -12.61 -2.08
N ARG A 55 -9.59 -11.35 -2.54
CA ARG A 55 -10.07 -10.15 -1.82
C ARG A 55 -10.78 -9.24 -2.83
N GLY A 56 -12.08 -9.44 -3.00
CA GLY A 56 -12.87 -8.78 -4.05
C GLY A 56 -13.80 -7.68 -3.52
N ILE A 57 -14.18 -6.78 -4.42
CA ILE A 57 -15.24 -5.78 -4.25
C ILE A 57 -16.26 -6.01 -5.37
N LEU A 58 -17.56 -5.93 -5.07
CA LEU A 58 -18.63 -6.04 -6.06
C LEU A 58 -19.15 -4.65 -6.44
N LEU A 59 -19.16 -4.35 -7.73
CA LEU A 59 -19.75 -3.13 -8.30
C LEU A 59 -20.93 -3.53 -9.21
N ASP A 60 -22.13 -3.02 -8.92
CA ASP A 60 -23.33 -3.23 -9.76
C ASP A 60 -23.50 -2.05 -10.73
N THR A 61 -23.09 -2.26 -11.98
CA THR A 61 -23.23 -1.28 -13.08
C THR A 61 -24.49 -1.47 -13.91
N ALA A 62 -25.38 -2.42 -13.53
CA ALA A 62 -26.58 -2.73 -14.28
C ALA A 62 -27.77 -1.87 -13.84
N ARG A 63 -27.91 -1.63 -12.53
CA ARG A 63 -29.00 -0.79 -11.98
C ARG A 63 -28.80 0.69 -12.27
N HIS A 64 -27.56 1.15 -12.19
CA HIS A 64 -27.16 2.52 -12.50
C HIS A 64 -25.82 2.50 -13.23
N PHE A 65 -25.71 3.36 -14.26
CA PHE A 65 -24.46 3.52 -14.98
C PHE A 65 -23.40 4.18 -14.09
N LEU A 66 -22.21 3.55 -14.02
CA LEU A 66 -21.02 4.15 -13.40
C LEU A 66 -20.07 4.62 -14.52
N PRO A 67 -19.79 5.93 -14.62
CA PRO A 67 -18.79 6.43 -15.55
C PRO A 67 -17.42 5.80 -15.32
N VAL A 68 -16.65 5.58 -16.39
CA VAL A 68 -15.28 5.03 -16.32
C VAL A 68 -14.38 5.77 -15.32
N PRO A 69 -14.39 7.12 -15.24
CA PRO A 69 -13.61 7.83 -14.22
C PRO A 69 -13.96 7.42 -12.79
N ILE A 70 -15.25 7.17 -12.50
CA ILE A 70 -15.72 6.72 -11.18
C ILE A 70 -15.21 5.31 -10.89
N ILE A 71 -15.28 4.40 -11.87
CA ILE A 71 -14.74 3.03 -11.69
C ILE A 71 -13.24 3.08 -11.38
N LYS A 72 -12.48 3.93 -12.08
CA LYS A 72 -11.03 4.09 -11.86
C LYS A 72 -10.66 4.65 -10.49
N GLN A 73 -11.54 5.44 -9.85
CA GLN A 73 -11.30 5.94 -8.49
C GLN A 73 -11.33 4.83 -7.43
N HIS A 74 -11.93 3.68 -7.76
CA HIS A 74 -12.05 2.52 -6.87
C HIS A 74 -10.99 1.43 -7.14
N LEU A 75 -10.06 1.66 -8.07
CA LEU A 75 -8.96 0.75 -8.43
C LEU A 75 -7.62 1.30 -7.95
#